data_AF-A0A4Y8CBQ7-F1
#
_entry.id   AF-A0A4Y8CBQ7-F1
#
_cell.length_a   1.000
_cell.length_b   1.000
_cell.length_c   1.000
_cell.angle_alpha   90.00
_cell.angle_beta   90.00
_cell.angle_gamma   90.00
#
_symmetry.space_group_name_H-M   'P 1'
#
loop_
_entity.id
_entity.type
_entity.pdbx_description
1 polymer ?
#
loop_
_entity_poly.entity_id
_entity_poly.type
_entity_poly.pdbx_seq_one_letter_code
_entity_poly.pdbx_strand_id
1 'polypeptide(L)'
;ITLSAQEKEKMGSTWSYDDSNIIATKCIEKGIVPYGNAKARAVVWTFKDKIPLHREPLHSPRNDLVQKYPSFEDQKALYRVDTKFVSVQQAKDYSKEFPLNLVTARLVNLNGAGMENRASMYLTRLTPEMFCEINPELAKEQDIKAGDMIWV
;
A
#
# COMPACT_ATOMS: atom_id res chain seq x y z
N ILE A 1 -9.57 -17.98 -31.91
CA ILE A 1 -9.98 -17.07 -33.00
C ILE A 1 -8.84 -17.12 -34.01
N THR A 2 -9.13 -17.47 -35.26
CA THR A 2 -8.10 -17.54 -36.33
C THR A 2 -8.39 -16.40 -37.28
N LEU A 3 -7.39 -15.56 -37.55
CA LEU A 3 -7.49 -14.45 -38.50
C LEU A 3 -6.94 -14.88 -39.85
N SER A 4 -7.59 -14.43 -40.93
CA SER A 4 -7.02 -14.46 -42.28
C SER A 4 -5.84 -13.49 -42.41
N ALA A 5 -5.05 -13.63 -43.47
CA ALA A 5 -3.90 -12.73 -43.72
C ALA A 5 -4.31 -11.25 -43.80
N GLN A 6 -5.44 -10.96 -44.47
CA GLN A 6 -5.98 -9.60 -44.60
C GLN A 6 -6.52 -9.04 -43.28
N GLU A 7 -7.18 -9.87 -42.48
CA GLU A 7 -7.66 -9.47 -41.15
C GLU A 7 -6.49 -9.21 -40.20
N LYS A 8 -5.41 -9.99 -40.31
CA LYS A 8 -4.19 -9.79 -39.52
C LYS A 8 -3.47 -8.49 -39.90
N GLU A 9 -3.43 -8.15 -41.19
CA GLU A 9 -2.88 -6.89 -41.67
C GLU A 9 -3.68 -5.68 -41.15
N LYS A 10 -5.03 -5.77 -41.17
CA LYS A 10 -5.92 -4.72 -40.65
C LYS A 10 -5.88 -4.57 -39.12
N MET A 11 -5.73 -5.67 -38.39
CA MET A 11 -5.57 -5.66 -36.93
C MET A 11 -4.23 -5.02 -36.51
N GLY A 12 -3.19 -5.11 -37.35
CA GLY A 12 -1.87 -4.58 -37.05
C GLY A 12 -0.98 -5.54 -36.26
N SER A 13 -0.03 -5.00 -35.50
CA SER A 13 1.05 -5.78 -34.88
C SER A 13 0.62 -6.60 -33.65
N THR A 14 -0.39 -6.13 -32.90
CA THR A 14 -0.93 -6.81 -31.73
C THR A 14 -2.41 -6.51 -31.56
N TRP A 15 -3.15 -7.48 -31.05
CA TRP A 15 -4.59 -7.36 -30.77
C TRP A 15 -4.93 -6.22 -29.78
N SER A 16 -3.98 -5.83 -28.92
CA SER A 16 -4.16 -4.75 -27.95
C SER A 16 -4.23 -3.36 -28.59
N TYR A 17 -3.79 -3.24 -29.85
CA TYR A 17 -3.86 -2.01 -30.65
C TYR A 17 -4.71 -2.24 -31.91
N ASP A 18 -5.69 -3.15 -31.85
CA ASP A 18 -6.60 -3.42 -32.97
C ASP A 18 -7.63 -2.28 -33.15
N ASP A 19 -7.30 -1.32 -34.01
CA ASP A 19 -8.23 -0.24 -34.39
C ASP A 19 -9.37 -0.71 -35.32
N SER A 20 -9.25 -1.90 -35.90
CA SER A 20 -10.22 -2.44 -36.86
C SER A 20 -11.43 -3.11 -36.21
N ASN A 21 -11.40 -3.32 -34.87
CA ASN A 21 -12.41 -4.04 -34.09
C ASN A 21 -12.69 -5.48 -34.53
N ILE A 22 -11.83 -6.08 -35.38
CA ILE A 22 -12.01 -7.44 -35.90
C ILE A 22 -11.92 -8.45 -34.76
N ILE A 23 -10.98 -8.26 -33.82
CA ILE A 23 -10.82 -9.12 -32.65
C ILE A 23 -12.05 -9.01 -31.75
N ALA A 24 -12.52 -7.79 -31.49
CA ALA A 24 -13.70 -7.55 -30.65
C ALA A 24 -14.94 -8.25 -31.21
N THR A 25 -15.17 -8.11 -32.51
CA THR A 25 -16.32 -8.69 -33.21
C THR A 25 -16.32 -10.22 -33.14
N LYS A 26 -15.19 -10.86 -33.48
CA LYS A 26 -15.06 -12.33 -33.45
C LYS A 26 -15.12 -12.91 -32.03
N CYS A 27 -14.70 -12.14 -31.02
CA CYS A 27 -14.88 -12.51 -29.61
C CYS A 27 -16.37 -12.53 -29.26
N ILE A 28 -17.11 -11.47 -29.60
CA ILE A 28 -18.55 -11.36 -29.32
C ILE A 28 -19.33 -12.49 -30.02
N GLU A 29 -19.03 -12.79 -31.29
CA GLU A 29 -19.65 -13.91 -32.03
C GLU A 29 -19.47 -15.27 -31.35
N LYS A 30 -18.40 -15.44 -30.57
CA LYS A 30 -18.10 -16.67 -29.83
C LYS A 30 -18.51 -16.62 -28.36
N GLY A 31 -19.25 -15.57 -27.95
CA GLY A 31 -19.62 -15.35 -26.55
C GLY A 31 -18.42 -15.08 -25.63
N ILE A 32 -17.29 -14.65 -26.19
CA ILE A 32 -16.07 -14.30 -25.47
C ILE A 32 -16.06 -12.80 -25.23
N VAL A 33 -15.78 -12.40 -24.01
CA VAL A 33 -15.65 -10.99 -23.63
C VAL A 33 -14.32 -10.43 -24.16
N PRO A 34 -14.31 -9.44 -25.07
CA PRO A 34 -13.09 -8.98 -25.75
C PRO A 34 -12.17 -8.10 -24.88
N TYR A 35 -12.65 -7.53 -23.78
CA TYR A 35 -11.86 -6.68 -22.87
C TYR A 35 -10.87 -7.46 -21.96
N GLY A 36 -10.55 -8.69 -22.34
CA GLY A 36 -9.59 -9.52 -21.63
C GLY A 36 -10.19 -10.15 -20.40
N ASN A 37 -10.29 -11.47 -20.44
CA ASN A 37 -10.25 -12.34 -19.28
C ASN A 37 -8.84 -12.29 -18.68
N ALA A 38 -8.47 -11.12 -18.16
CA ALA A 38 -7.30 -10.93 -17.32
C ALA A 38 -7.45 -11.85 -16.11
N LYS A 39 -7.01 -13.11 -16.25
CA LYS A 39 -6.88 -14.02 -15.13
C LYS A 39 -5.96 -13.31 -14.15
N ALA A 40 -6.45 -13.09 -12.93
CA ALA A 40 -5.62 -12.58 -11.85
C ALA A 40 -4.33 -13.39 -11.83
N ARG A 41 -3.21 -12.73 -12.12
CA ARG A 41 -1.92 -13.41 -12.20
C ARG A 41 -1.48 -13.68 -10.77
N ALA A 42 -1.45 -14.96 -10.38
CA ALA A 42 -0.92 -15.36 -9.08
C ALA A 42 0.60 -15.15 -8.99
N VAL A 43 1.29 -15.09 -10.14
CA VAL A 43 2.74 -14.90 -10.24
C VAL A 43 3.06 -13.68 -11.11
N VAL A 44 3.81 -12.73 -10.55
CA VAL A 44 4.28 -11.51 -11.23
C VAL A 44 5.78 -11.59 -11.45
N TRP A 45 6.21 -11.98 -12.65
CA TRP A 45 7.63 -12.21 -12.95
C TRP A 45 8.50 -10.95 -12.98
N THR A 46 7.89 -9.77 -13.10
CA THR A 46 8.58 -8.47 -13.10
C THR A 46 8.91 -7.95 -11.71
N PHE A 47 8.28 -8.50 -10.66
CA PHE A 47 8.49 -8.04 -9.29
C PHE A 47 9.62 -8.85 -8.62
N LYS A 48 10.27 -8.24 -7.62
CA LYS A 48 11.29 -8.93 -6.80
C LYS A 48 10.68 -10.13 -6.08
N ASP A 49 9.54 -9.91 -5.43
CA ASP A 49 8.71 -10.99 -4.90
C ASP A 49 7.64 -11.33 -5.92
N LYS A 50 7.76 -12.52 -6.53
CA LYS A 50 6.86 -12.96 -7.61
C LYS A 50 5.49 -13.38 -7.10
N ILE A 51 5.39 -13.68 -5.81
CA ILE A 51 4.17 -14.02 -5.08
C ILE A 51 4.16 -13.19 -3.79
N PRO A 52 3.00 -13.01 -3.12
CA PRO A 52 2.97 -12.37 -1.82
C PRO A 52 3.86 -13.11 -0.82
N LEU A 53 4.88 -12.43 -0.32
CA LEU A 53 5.76 -12.89 0.74
C LEU A 53 5.74 -11.87 1.86
N HIS A 54 5.76 -12.36 3.10
CA HIS A 54 5.87 -11.48 4.25
C HIS A 54 7.28 -10.89 4.33
N ARG A 55 7.35 -9.57 4.55
CA ARG A 55 8.56 -8.83 4.87
C ARG A 55 8.24 -7.86 5.99
N GLU A 56 9.12 -7.77 6.98
CA GLU A 56 8.93 -6.85 8.08
C GLU A 56 9.04 -5.38 7.62
N PRO A 57 8.26 -4.48 8.24
CA PRO A 57 8.44 -3.04 8.07
C PRO A 57 9.84 -2.57 8.48
N LEU A 58 10.22 -1.37 8.02
CA LEU A 58 11.52 -0.78 8.33
C LEU A 58 11.73 -0.54 9.83
N HIS A 59 10.68 -0.14 10.52
CA HIS A 59 10.64 -0.01 11.97
C HIS A 59 9.61 -1.00 12.51
N SER A 60 10.10 -2.07 13.13
CA SER A 60 9.27 -3.11 13.73
C SER A 60 9.63 -3.23 15.21
N PRO A 61 8.65 -3.38 16.11
CA PRO A 61 8.90 -3.72 17.51
C PRO A 61 9.39 -5.17 17.67
N ARG A 62 9.43 -5.95 16.59
CA ARG A 62 9.85 -7.36 16.56
C ARG A 62 11.12 -7.54 15.74
N ASN A 63 12.25 -7.16 16.34
CA ASN A 63 13.56 -7.32 15.69
C ASN A 63 13.88 -8.79 15.35
N ASP A 64 13.36 -9.75 16.11
CA ASP A 64 13.47 -11.18 15.79
C ASP A 64 12.83 -11.52 14.43
N LEU A 65 11.70 -10.90 14.10
CA LEU A 65 11.05 -11.06 12.79
C LEU A 65 11.80 -10.31 11.69
N VAL A 66 12.43 -9.17 12.00
CA VAL A 66 13.25 -8.42 11.02
C VAL A 66 14.40 -9.29 10.51
N GLN A 67 15.04 -10.06 11.39
CA GLN A 67 16.10 -10.99 10.99
C GLN A 67 15.57 -12.15 10.13
N LYS A 68 14.35 -12.62 10.40
CA LYS A 68 13.73 -13.74 9.69
C LYS A 68 13.12 -13.35 8.35
N TYR A 69 12.55 -12.15 8.26
CA TYR A 69 11.81 -11.63 7.12
C TYR A 69 12.30 -10.21 6.77
N PRO A 70 13.55 -10.05 6.31
CA PRO A 70 14.11 -8.74 6.04
C PRO A 70 13.36 -8.02 4.91
N SER A 71 13.45 -6.69 4.93
CA SER A 71 12.94 -5.84 3.86
C SER A 71 13.76 -6.01 2.56
N PHE A 72 13.45 -5.19 1.56
CA PHE A 72 14.15 -5.22 0.29
C PHE A 72 15.59 -4.72 0.40
N GLU A 73 16.42 -5.06 -0.58
CA GLU A 73 17.71 -4.41 -0.76
C GLU A 73 17.50 -2.94 -1.15
N ASP A 74 18.47 -2.10 -0.81
CA ASP A 74 18.46 -0.69 -1.18
C ASP A 74 18.45 -0.51 -2.71
N GLN A 75 17.71 0.49 -3.17
CA GLN A 75 17.52 0.76 -4.59
C GLN A 75 17.93 2.17 -4.95
N LYS A 76 19.00 2.30 -5.75
CA LYS A 76 19.53 3.61 -6.18
C LYS A 76 18.56 4.45 -7.02
N ALA A 77 17.58 3.81 -7.66
CA ALA A 77 16.68 4.49 -8.59
C ALA A 77 15.26 3.88 -8.57
N LEU A 78 14.69 3.69 -7.38
CA LEU A 78 13.28 3.36 -7.28
C LEU A 78 12.45 4.59 -7.65
N TYR A 79 11.83 4.56 -8.83
CA TYR A 79 11.10 5.71 -9.40
C TYR A 79 11.92 7.01 -9.43
N ARG A 80 13.21 6.90 -9.78
CA ARG A 80 14.17 8.02 -9.85
C ARG A 80 14.59 8.58 -8.47
N VAL A 81 14.32 7.86 -7.39
CA VAL A 81 14.75 8.24 -6.03
C VAL A 81 15.62 7.14 -5.44
N ASP A 82 16.74 7.53 -4.82
CA ASP A 82 17.55 6.63 -4.01
C ASP A 82 16.75 6.25 -2.75
N THR A 83 16.38 4.98 -2.66
CA THR A 83 15.48 4.47 -1.62
C THR A 83 16.20 3.39 -0.83
N LYS A 84 16.40 3.68 0.45
CA LYS A 84 16.99 2.75 1.40
C LYS A 84 15.92 1.89 2.05
N PHE A 85 16.21 0.61 2.22
CA PHE A 85 15.34 -0.37 2.85
C PHE A 85 16.13 -1.10 3.94
N VAL A 86 16.75 -2.23 3.60
CA VAL A 86 17.48 -3.07 4.57
C VAL A 86 18.58 -2.31 5.30
N SER A 87 19.26 -1.34 4.67
CA SER A 87 20.29 -0.56 5.37
C SER A 87 19.72 0.29 6.51
N VAL A 88 18.51 0.83 6.35
CA VAL A 88 17.82 1.57 7.43
C VAL A 88 17.29 0.59 8.47
N GLN A 89 16.68 -0.51 8.01
CA GLN A 89 16.07 -1.51 8.88
C GLN A 89 17.09 -2.20 9.80
N GLN A 90 18.30 -2.46 9.30
CA GLN A 90 19.37 -3.15 10.04
C GLN A 90 20.40 -2.19 10.68
N ALA A 91 20.25 -0.87 10.50
CA ALA A 91 21.16 0.10 11.08
C ALA A 91 21.25 -0.03 12.61
N LYS A 92 20.14 -0.38 13.27
CA LYS A 92 20.05 -0.65 14.70
C LYS A 92 18.79 -1.44 15.07
N ASP A 93 18.75 -1.89 16.30
CA ASP A 93 17.57 -2.52 16.90
C ASP A 93 16.60 -1.45 17.43
N TYR A 94 15.67 -1.00 16.57
CA TYR A 94 14.72 0.06 16.91
C TYR A 94 13.72 -0.35 17.99
N SER A 95 13.44 -1.65 18.19
CA SER A 95 12.45 -2.08 19.17
C SER A 95 12.88 -1.81 20.61
N LYS A 96 14.18 -1.56 20.84
CA LYS A 96 14.71 -1.20 22.17
C LYS A 96 14.50 0.27 22.51
N GLU A 97 14.50 1.14 21.50
CA GLU A 97 14.28 2.58 21.69
C GLU A 97 12.80 2.94 21.57
N PHE A 98 12.10 2.31 20.62
CA PHE A 98 10.69 2.56 20.29
C PHE A 98 9.93 1.22 20.28
N PRO A 99 9.60 0.66 21.46
CA PRO A 99 8.94 -0.65 21.56
C PRO A 99 7.46 -0.63 21.17
N LEU A 100 6.85 0.56 21.05
CA LEU A 100 5.43 0.74 20.81
C LEU A 100 5.14 1.01 19.33
N ASN A 101 4.04 0.44 18.85
CA ASN A 101 3.51 0.78 17.53
C ASN A 101 2.68 2.06 17.62
N LEU A 102 3.17 3.12 16.98
CA LEU A 102 2.41 4.34 16.76
C LEU A 102 1.65 4.25 15.43
N VAL A 103 0.32 4.25 15.51
CA VAL A 103 -0.56 4.18 14.33
C VAL A 103 -1.41 5.44 14.26
N THR A 104 -1.50 6.03 13.07
CA THR A 104 -2.40 7.16 12.81
C THR A 104 -3.63 6.68 12.05
N ALA A 105 -4.80 7.21 12.43
CA ALA A 105 -6.08 6.90 11.82
C ALA A 105 -6.86 8.19 11.54
N ARG A 106 -8.00 8.06 10.87
CA ARG A 106 -8.89 9.18 10.55
C ARG A 106 -10.14 9.09 11.40
N LEU A 107 -10.67 10.25 11.74
CA LEU A 107 -12.00 10.39 12.30
C LEU A 107 -13.00 10.76 11.21
N VAL A 108 -14.26 10.36 11.40
CA VAL A 108 -15.35 10.61 10.45
C VAL A 108 -15.56 12.10 10.18
N ASN A 109 -15.33 12.95 11.18
CA ASN A 109 -15.54 14.40 11.12
C ASN A 109 -14.33 15.21 10.63
N LEU A 110 -13.21 14.57 10.28
CA LEU A 110 -11.98 15.23 9.81
C LEU A 110 -11.55 14.70 8.44
N ASN A 111 -11.12 15.60 7.56
CA ASN A 111 -10.58 15.24 6.25
C ASN A 111 -9.16 15.80 6.06
N GLY A 112 -8.27 14.99 5.46
CA GLY A 112 -6.89 15.38 5.17
C GLY A 112 -6.16 15.87 6.43
N ALA A 113 -5.50 17.02 6.34
CA ALA A 113 -4.87 17.69 7.48
C ALA A 113 -5.87 18.43 8.39
N GLY A 114 -7.18 18.25 8.17
CA GLY A 114 -8.27 18.84 8.93
C GLY A 114 -8.37 20.36 8.83
N MET A 115 -7.83 21.00 7.78
CA MET A 115 -7.77 22.46 7.69
C MET A 115 -9.16 23.11 7.71
N GLU A 116 -10.07 22.62 6.86
CA GLU A 116 -11.44 23.11 6.78
C GLU A 116 -12.23 22.76 8.04
N ASN A 117 -12.09 21.53 8.53
CA ASN A 117 -12.84 21.03 9.68
C ASN A 117 -12.44 21.74 10.98
N ARG A 118 -11.14 22.06 11.16
CA ARG A 118 -10.65 22.81 12.33
C ARG A 118 -11.08 24.28 12.32
N ALA A 119 -11.36 24.85 11.15
CA ALA A 119 -11.92 26.19 11.02
C ALA A 119 -13.44 26.24 11.26
N SER A 120 -14.13 25.09 11.21
CA SER A 120 -15.56 24.99 11.47
C SER A 120 -15.85 24.88 12.96
N MET A 121 -16.52 25.90 13.53
CA MET A 121 -16.89 25.90 14.96
C MET A 121 -17.69 24.64 15.37
N TYR A 122 -18.52 24.10 14.48
CA TYR A 122 -19.34 22.93 14.78
C TYR A 122 -18.51 21.63 14.83
N LEU A 123 -17.58 21.46 13.89
CA LEU A 123 -16.78 20.24 13.80
C LEU A 123 -15.66 20.23 14.84
N THR A 124 -15.03 21.39 15.10
CA THR A 124 -14.05 21.55 16.16
C THR A 124 -14.66 21.29 17.54
N ARG A 125 -15.96 21.57 17.75
CA ARG A 125 -16.62 21.22 19.01
C ARG A 125 -16.71 19.70 19.25
N LEU A 126 -16.78 18.89 18.19
CA LEU A 126 -16.83 17.43 18.32
C LEU A 126 -15.46 16.81 18.62
N THR A 127 -14.40 17.38 18.07
CA THR A 127 -13.02 16.93 18.30
C THR A 127 -12.12 18.17 18.42
N PRO A 128 -12.03 18.75 19.62
CA PRO A 128 -11.34 20.03 19.81
C PRO A 128 -9.82 19.88 19.86
N GLU A 129 -9.33 18.72 20.26
CA GLU A 129 -7.92 18.51 20.62
C GLU A 129 -7.32 17.30 19.91
N MET A 130 -6.01 17.33 19.73
CA MET A 130 -5.24 16.14 19.38
C MET A 130 -5.26 15.17 20.56
N PHE A 131 -5.45 13.90 20.29
CA PHE A 131 -5.50 12.86 21.31
C PHE A 131 -4.73 11.62 20.84
N CYS A 132 -4.47 10.72 21.79
CA CYS A 132 -3.90 9.41 21.55
C CYS A 132 -4.79 8.37 22.23
N GLU A 133 -5.10 7.28 21.54
CA GLU A 133 -5.75 6.12 22.13
C GLU A 133 -4.68 5.10 22.50
N ILE A 134 -4.67 4.71 23.77
CA ILE A 134 -3.67 3.79 24.35
C ILE A 134 -4.40 2.58 24.90
N ASN A 135 -3.78 1.41 24.76
CA ASN A 135 -4.27 0.19 25.40
C ASN A 135 -4.34 0.38 26.94
N PRO A 136 -5.44 0.00 27.63
CA PRO A 136 -5.57 0.22 29.07
C PRO A 136 -4.48 -0.41 29.94
N GLU A 137 -3.92 -1.55 29.52
CA GLU A 137 -2.82 -2.22 30.24
C GLU A 137 -1.54 -1.40 30.13
N LEU A 138 -1.19 -0.96 28.92
CA LEU A 138 -0.04 -0.10 28.68
C LEU A 138 -0.16 1.25 29.42
N ALA A 139 -1.35 1.85 29.41
CA ALA A 139 -1.59 3.09 30.14
C ALA A 139 -1.35 2.88 31.65
N LYS A 140 -1.81 1.76 32.21
CA LYS A 140 -1.58 1.42 33.62
C LYS A 140 -0.10 1.18 33.93
N GLU A 141 0.64 0.48 33.06
CA GLU A 141 2.08 0.26 33.21
C GLU A 141 2.88 1.57 33.23
N GLN A 142 2.42 2.57 32.47
CA GLN A 142 3.06 3.89 32.37
C GLN A 142 2.47 4.95 33.32
N ASP A 143 1.53 4.57 34.20
CA ASP A 143 0.78 5.47 35.09
C ASP A 143 0.09 6.66 34.37
N ILE A 144 -0.41 6.41 33.15
CA ILE A 144 -1.15 7.38 32.34
C ILE A 144 -2.66 7.24 32.65
N LYS A 145 -3.29 8.36 32.99
CA LYS A 145 -4.74 8.44 33.25
C LYS A 145 -5.46 9.11 32.08
N ALA A 146 -6.77 8.87 32.00
CA ALA A 146 -7.59 9.50 30.98
C ALA A 146 -7.58 11.03 31.14
N GLY A 147 -7.23 11.73 30.05
CA GLY A 147 -7.10 13.19 30.03
C GLY A 147 -5.70 13.72 30.37
N ASP A 148 -4.75 12.84 30.71
CA ASP A 148 -3.37 13.26 30.91
C ASP A 148 -2.75 13.71 29.58
N MET A 149 -1.93 14.76 29.64
CA MET A 149 -1.10 15.17 28.53
C MET A 149 0.12 14.26 28.46
N ILE A 150 0.34 13.65 27.30
CA ILE A 150 1.45 12.72 27.07
C ILE A 150 2.37 13.25 25.97
N TRP A 151 3.62 12.81 25.99
CA TRP A 151 4.57 13.03 24.91
C TRP A 151 4.71 11.74 24.09
N VAL A 152 4.50 11.85 22.78
CA VAL A 152 4.64 10.75 21.81
C VAL A 152 5.83 11.03 20.92
#